data_AF-A0A1F2T3E6-F1
#
_entry.id   AF-A0A1F2T3E6-F1
#
_cell.length_a   1.000
_cell.length_b   1.000
_cell.length_c   1.000
_cell.angle_alpha   90.00
_cell.angle_beta   90.00
_cell.angle_gamma   90.00
#
_symmetry.space_group_name_H-M   'P 1'
#
loop_
_entity.id
_entity.type
_entity.pdbx_description
1 polymer ?
#
loop_
_entity_poly.entity_id
_entity_poly.type
_entity_poly.pdbx_seq_one_letter_code
_entity_poly.pdbx_strand_id
1 'polypeptide(L)'
;MVSRMLWSRPSVNRDFAEMLSALSEAGAEFLVVGAHALAAHGIARATGDLDIWVEPTRENAERVMRALMAFGAPLMDLTLDDLRASGRPKDLLDLELLGD
;
A
#
# COMPACT_ATOMS: atom_id res chain seq x y z
N MET A 1 -27.53 -16.01 4.64
CA MET A 1 -27.94 -14.62 4.91
C MET A 1 -26.75 -13.73 4.61
N VAL A 2 -26.79 -13.10 3.44
CA VAL A 2 -25.69 -12.31 2.85
C VAL A 2 -25.77 -10.91 3.45
N SER A 3 -24.87 -10.56 4.37
CA SER A 3 -24.89 -9.24 4.97
C SER A 3 -23.49 -8.79 5.37
N ARG A 4 -22.70 -8.38 4.37
CA ARG A 4 -21.65 -7.35 4.49
C ARG A 4 -21.15 -6.90 3.10
N MET A 5 -22.06 -6.66 2.16
CA MET A 5 -21.73 -6.25 0.79
C MET A 5 -22.30 -4.86 0.51
N LEU A 6 -21.96 -3.90 1.37
CA LEU A 6 -22.15 -2.47 1.17
C LEU A 6 -20.98 -1.77 1.85
N TRP A 7 -19.84 -1.66 1.15
CA TRP A 7 -18.83 -0.67 1.49
C TRP A 7 -19.52 0.70 1.42
N SER A 8 -19.82 1.26 2.59
CA SER A 8 -20.34 2.62 2.71
C SER A 8 -19.17 3.53 2.37
N ARG A 9 -18.94 3.82 1.07
CA ARG A 9 -17.68 4.41 0.56
C ARG A 9 -17.25 5.59 1.43
N PRO A 10 -16.29 5.40 2.35
CA PRO A 10 -15.57 6.52 2.89
C PRO A 10 -14.82 7.16 1.72
N SER A 11 -14.48 8.45 1.83
CA SER A 11 -13.65 9.08 0.81
C SER A 11 -12.34 8.30 0.67
N VAL A 12 -11.80 8.18 -0.55
CA VAL A 12 -10.52 7.49 -0.83
C VAL A 12 -9.41 7.91 0.15
N ASN A 13 -9.43 9.17 0.58
CA ASN A 13 -8.50 9.70 1.59
C ASN A 13 -8.62 9.00 2.96
N ARG A 14 -9.84 8.69 3.41
CA ARG A 14 -10.04 7.94 4.66
C ARG A 14 -9.52 6.51 4.54
N ASP A 15 -9.80 5.83 3.43
CA ASP A 15 -9.35 4.45 3.21
C ASP A 15 -7.81 4.37 3.25
N PHE A 16 -7.13 5.39 2.71
CA PHE A 16 -5.67 5.52 2.80
C PHE A 16 -5.19 5.70 4.25
N ALA A 17 -5.81 6.62 5.00
CA ALA A 17 -5.46 6.84 6.40
C ALA A 17 -5.69 5.59 7.26
N GLU A 18 -6.79 4.86 7.03
CA GLU A 18 -7.11 3.61 7.72
C GLU A 18 -6.11 2.50 7.39
N MET A 19 -5.70 2.37 6.12
CA MET A 19 -4.68 1.39 5.71
C MET A 19 -3.31 1.69 6.35
N LEU A 20 -2.87 2.95 6.35
CA LEU A 20 -1.61 3.36 6.99
C LEU A 20 -1.66 3.16 8.51
N SER A 21 -2.82 3.40 9.13
CA SER A 21 -3.04 3.16 10.56
C SER A 21 -2.94 1.67 10.88
N ALA A 22 -3.58 0.81 10.07
CA ALA A 22 -3.51 -0.65 10.25
C ALA A 22 -2.07 -1.18 10.15
N LEU A 23 -1.26 -0.67 9.21
CA LEU A 23 0.16 -1.02 9.11
C LEU A 23 0.94 -0.57 10.34
N SER A 24 0.72 0.67 10.79
CA SER A 24 1.38 1.22 11.98
C SER A 24 1.02 0.44 13.25
N GLU A 25 -0.26 0.10 13.46
CA GLU A 25 -0.75 -0.69 14.59
C GLU A 25 -0.20 -2.12 14.59
N ALA A 26 -0.01 -2.72 13.41
CA ALA A 26 0.62 -4.03 13.27
C ALA A 26 2.16 -3.99 13.50
N GLY A 27 2.74 -2.80 13.66
CA GLY A 27 4.18 -2.56 13.77
C GLY A 27 4.94 -2.86 12.48
N ALA A 28 4.27 -2.80 11.33
CA ALA A 28 4.89 -3.04 10.04
C ALA A 28 5.90 -1.93 9.70
N GLU A 29 7.00 -2.32 9.08
CA GLU A 29 8.05 -1.45 8.55
C GLU A 29 7.72 -1.16 7.08
N PHE A 30 7.31 0.08 6.80
CA PHE A 30 6.84 0.50 5.49
C PHE A 30 7.20 1.96 5.20
N LEU A 31 7.14 2.33 3.92
CA LEU A 31 7.32 3.70 3.43
C LEU A 31 6.23 4.03 2.40
N VAL A 32 5.65 5.21 2.51
CA VAL A 32 4.81 5.76 1.43
C VAL A 32 5.75 6.21 0.31
N VAL A 33 5.48 5.75 -0.91
CA VAL A 33 6.27 6.08 -2.10
C VAL A 33 5.36 6.69 -3.17
N GLY A 34 5.91 6.99 -4.35
CA GLY A 34 5.12 7.46 -5.49
C GLY A 34 4.52 8.86 -5.31
N ALA A 35 3.33 9.09 -5.88
CA ALA A 35 2.73 10.42 -5.99
C ALA A 35 2.42 11.07 -4.63
N HIS A 36 2.01 10.26 -3.65
CA HIS A 36 1.70 10.77 -2.30
C HIS A 36 2.97 11.23 -1.57
N ALA A 37 4.11 10.55 -1.75
CA ALA A 37 5.39 11.02 -1.25
C ALA A 37 5.84 12.32 -1.92
N LEU A 38 5.70 12.42 -3.25
CA LEU A 38 6.00 13.66 -3.99
C LEU A 38 5.12 14.84 -3.53
N ALA A 39 3.83 14.59 -3.31
CA ALA A 39 2.90 15.60 -2.84
C ALA A 39 3.28 16.15 -1.45
N ALA A 40 3.76 15.28 -0.55
CA ALA A 40 4.30 15.70 0.75
C ALA A 40 5.53 16.65 0.62
N HIS A 41 6.23 16.59 -0.51
CA HIS A 41 7.35 17.48 -0.87
C HIS A 41 6.95 18.62 -1.84
N GLY A 42 5.65 18.88 -2.01
CA GLY A 42 5.15 20.00 -2.81
C GLY A 42 5.07 19.74 -4.32
N ILE A 43 5.33 18.52 -4.77
CA ILE A 43 5.23 18.13 -6.18
C ILE A 43 3.95 17.32 -6.36
N ALA A 44 2.88 18.00 -6.76
CA ALA A 44 1.60 17.35 -7.01
C ALA A 44 1.65 16.52 -8.30
N ARG A 45 1.40 15.22 -8.19
CA ARG A 45 1.18 14.30 -9.30
C ARG A 45 -0.17 13.62 -9.09
N ALA A 46 -1.07 13.70 -10.07
CA ALA A 46 -2.36 13.03 -9.97
C ALA A 46 -2.16 11.51 -9.90
N THR A 47 -2.81 10.88 -8.92
CA THR A 47 -2.86 9.42 -8.76
C THR A 47 -4.19 9.03 -8.13
N GLY A 48 -4.72 7.87 -8.50
CA GLY A 48 -5.82 7.23 -7.79
C GLY A 48 -5.34 6.25 -6.71
N ASP A 49 -4.04 5.93 -6.72
CA ASP A 49 -3.46 4.83 -5.97
C ASP A 49 -2.56 5.33 -4.83
N LEU A 50 -2.48 4.52 -3.76
CA LEU A 50 -1.53 4.68 -2.66
C LEU A 50 -0.44 3.61 -2.81
N ASP A 51 0.77 4.04 -3.14
CA ASP A 51 1.92 3.16 -3.26
C ASP A 51 2.64 3.03 -1.91
N ILE A 52 2.78 1.80 -1.42
CA ILE A 52 3.45 1.48 -0.16
C ILE A 52 4.57 0.47 -0.44
N TRP A 53 5.79 0.83 -0.08
CA TRP A 53 6.91 -0.09 -0.02
C TRP A 53 6.99 -0.72 1.37
N VAL A 54 7.29 -2.02 1.46
CA VAL A 54 7.47 -2.74 2.73
C VAL A 54 8.84 -3.40 2.76
N GLU A 55 9.49 -3.40 3.92
CA GLU A 55 10.77 -4.09 4.10
C GLU A 55 10.57 -5.62 3.92
N PRO A 56 11.28 -6.30 3.02
CA PRO A 56 11.01 -7.69 2.62
C PRO A 56 11.57 -8.74 3.61
N THR A 57 11.48 -8.49 4.92
CA THR A 57 11.81 -9.48 5.94
C THR A 57 10.64 -10.41 6.21
N ARG A 58 10.92 -11.61 6.72
CA ARG A 58 9.87 -12.58 7.09
C ARG A 58 8.97 -12.00 8.18
N GLU A 59 9.57 -11.40 9.20
CA GLU A 59 8.89 -10.83 10.35
C GLU A 59 7.98 -9.69 9.91
N ASN A 60 8.44 -8.85 8.98
CA ASN A 60 7.63 -7.75 8.47
C ASN A 60 6.51 -8.21 7.53
N ALA A 61 6.75 -9.21 6.67
CA ALA A 61 5.70 -9.80 5.86
C ALA A 61 4.52 -10.32 6.70
N GLU A 62 4.80 -10.93 7.85
CA GLU A 62 3.76 -11.37 8.79
C GLU A 62 3.00 -10.18 9.41
N ARG A 63 3.68 -9.08 9.73
CA ARG A 63 3.04 -7.84 10.24
C ARG A 63 2.15 -7.21 9.17
N VAL A 64 2.63 -7.09 7.94
CA VAL A 64 1.89 -6.56 6.79
C VAL A 64 0.65 -7.41 6.51
N MET A 65 0.79 -8.73 6.51
CA MET A 65 -0.35 -9.65 6.33
C MET A 65 -1.42 -9.45 7.42
N ARG A 66 -1.01 -9.27 8.68
CA ARG A 66 -1.94 -8.94 9.77
C ARG A 66 -2.64 -7.61 9.56
N ALA A 67 -1.93 -6.57 9.13
CA ALA A 67 -2.50 -5.27 8.84
C ALA A 67 -3.55 -5.34 7.72
N LEU A 68 -3.24 -6.03 6.62
CA LEU A 68 -4.16 -6.22 5.49
C LEU A 68 -5.44 -6.97 5.91
N MET A 69 -5.31 -8.01 6.74
CA MET A 69 -6.46 -8.71 7.32
C MET A 69 -7.31 -7.81 8.22
N ALA A 70 -6.67 -7.01 9.08
CA ALA A 70 -7.35 -6.10 10.00
C ALA A 70 -8.10 -4.98 9.26
N PHE A 71 -7.48 -4.43 8.21
CA PHE A 71 -8.10 -3.45 7.31
C PHE A 71 -9.29 -4.05 6.53
N GLY A 72 -9.28 -5.36 6.29
CA GLY A 72 -10.31 -6.05 5.50
C GLY A 72 -10.02 -6.05 4.00
N ALA A 73 -8.75 -5.97 3.62
CA ALA A 73 -8.33 -6.08 2.23
C ALA A 73 -8.67 -7.48 1.66
N PRO A 74 -9.14 -7.57 0.42
CA PRO A 74 -9.25 -8.86 -0.26
C PRO A 74 -7.86 -9.41 -0.54
N LEU A 75 -7.47 -10.45 0.18
CA LEU A 75 -6.12 -11.02 0.07
C LEU A 75 -5.92 -11.93 -1.15
N MET A 76 -7.00 -12.48 -1.71
CA MET A 76 -6.96 -13.43 -2.84
C MET A 76 -5.83 -14.47 -2.69
N ASP A 77 -4.82 -14.40 -3.55
CA ASP A 77 -3.68 -15.33 -3.61
C ASP A 77 -2.38 -14.74 -3.02
N LEU A 78 -2.46 -13.60 -2.31
CA LEU A 78 -1.29 -12.97 -1.68
C LEU A 78 -0.72 -13.90 -0.60
N THR A 79 0.54 -14.29 -0.76
CA THR A 79 1.29 -15.10 0.20
C THR A 79 2.31 -14.27 0.98
N LEU A 80 2.82 -14.83 2.08
CA LEU A 80 3.95 -14.22 2.78
C LEU A 80 5.20 -14.14 1.90
N ASP A 81 5.39 -15.09 0.97
CA ASP A 81 6.57 -15.09 0.11
C ASP A 81 6.51 -13.98 -0.94
N ASP A 82 5.32 -13.57 -1.37
CA ASP A 82 5.14 -12.39 -2.24
C ASP A 82 5.56 -11.09 -1.54
N LEU A 83 5.37 -11.00 -0.23
CA LEU A 83 5.80 -9.87 0.61
C LEU A 83 7.29 -9.93 0.99
N ARG A 84 7.94 -11.06 0.76
CA ARG A 84 9.38 -11.29 1.02
C ARG A 84 10.22 -11.21 -0.25
N ALA A 85 9.59 -11.29 -1.42
CA ALA A 85 10.26 -11.02 -2.68
C ALA A 85 10.68 -9.54 -2.63
N SER A 86 11.97 -9.30 -2.44
CA SER A 86 12.50 -7.94 -2.44
C SER A 86 12.08 -7.28 -3.73
N GLY A 87 11.18 -6.31 -3.60
CA GLY A 87 10.92 -5.37 -4.64
C GLY A 87 12.23 -4.64 -4.89
N ARG A 88 13.00 -5.09 -5.89
CA ARG A 88 13.54 -4.10 -6.83
C ARG A 88 12.35 -3.19 -7.15
N PRO A 89 12.45 -1.87 -6.99
CA PRO A 89 11.43 -0.98 -7.50
C PRO A 89 11.46 -1.14 -9.02
N LYS A 90 10.66 -2.07 -9.56
CA LYS A 90 10.63 -2.37 -11.00
C LYS A 90 9.81 -1.34 -11.78
N ASP A 91 9.22 -0.37 -11.08
CA ASP A 91 8.39 0.69 -11.66
C ASP A 91 8.77 2.09 -11.13
N LEU A 92 10.04 2.29 -10.73
CA LEU A 92 10.57 3.65 -10.69
C LEU A 92 10.56 4.16 -12.14
N LEU A 93 9.48 4.86 -12.48
CA LEU A 93 9.22 5.58 -13.73
C LEU A 93 10.41 5.52 -14.68
N ASP A 94 10.33 4.65 -15.69
CA ASP A 94 11.17 4.78 -16.88
C ASP A 94 11.14 6.25 -17.28
N LEU A 95 12.28 6.91 -17.15
CA LEU A 95 12.49 8.30 -17.57
C LEU A 95 12.43 8.43 -19.12
N GLU A 96 11.96 7.42 -19.85
CA GLU A 96 11.74 7.45 -21.30
C GLU A 96 10.39 8.07 -21.70
N LEU A 97 9.54 8.52 -20.77
CA LEU A 97 8.29 9.23 -21.09
C LEU A 97 8.34 10.75 -20.87
N LEU A 98 9.53 11.34 -20.79
CA LEU A 98 9.72 12.80 -20.82
C LEU A 98 10.83 13.20 -21.82
N GLY A 99 10.51 13.13 -23.12
CA GLY A 99 11.14 13.89 -24.22
C GLY A 99 12.42 13.27 -24.81
N ASP A 100 12.57 13.10 -26.13
CA ASP A 100 11.77 13.52 -27.31
C ASP A 100 11.12 12.34 -28.06
#